data_AF-A0A6A7VYA3-F1
#
_entry.id   AF-A0A6A7VYA3-F1
#
_cell.length_a   1.000
_cell.length_b   1.000
_cell.length_c   1.000
_cell.angle_alpha   90.00
_cell.angle_beta   90.00
_cell.angle_gamma   90.00
#
_symmetry.space_group_name_H-M   'P 1'
#
loop_
_entity.id
_entity.type
_entity.pdbx_description
1 polymer ?
#
loop_
_entity_poly.entity_id
_entity_poly.type
_entity_poly.pdbx_seq_one_letter_code
_entity_poly.pdbx_strand_id
1 'polypeptide(L)'
;MWFNLKNVFELETFRTKVAELENKGAMVELKEKRGRSLKQNAYLHLLLSAFGLQYGYTLDEVKTHFYKLVVNKDIFLREGIDKLTGECYKYLRSSADLTKDEMSKSISDFKSWAKEEAGFDFPDSDEYIALLHIQHDIERQQNYIQ
;
A
#
# COMPACT_ATOMS: atom_id res chain seq x y z
N MET A 1 5.32 -5.88 17.66
CA MET A 1 6.03 -4.65 17.25
C MET A 1 7.31 -5.07 16.55
N TRP A 2 7.56 -4.52 15.36
CA TRP A 2 8.80 -4.74 14.62
C TRP A 2 9.61 -3.45 14.63
N PHE A 3 10.92 -3.59 14.56
CA PHE A 3 11.88 -2.49 14.62
C PHE A 3 12.85 -2.64 13.47
N ASN A 4 13.10 -1.56 12.74
CA ASN A 4 14.21 -1.47 11.82
C ASN A 4 15.46 -0.99 12.57
N LEU A 5 16.36 -1.93 12.83
CA LEU A 5 17.59 -1.64 13.57
C LEU A 5 18.60 -0.77 12.80
N LYS A 6 18.34 -0.47 11.50
CA LYS A 6 19.11 0.54 10.75
C LYS A 6 18.64 1.97 11.06
N ASN A 7 17.39 2.15 11.50
CA ASN A 7 16.87 3.44 11.94
C ASN A 7 17.32 3.68 13.38
N VAL A 8 18.03 4.79 13.63
CA VAL A 8 18.63 5.10 14.93
C VAL A 8 17.56 5.23 16.03
N PHE A 9 16.44 5.91 15.74
CA PHE A 9 15.36 6.10 16.72
C PHE A 9 14.65 4.79 17.07
N GLU A 10 14.41 3.94 16.07
CA GLU A 10 13.82 2.62 16.29
C GLU A 10 14.77 1.67 17.01
N LEU A 11 16.08 1.77 16.74
CA LEU A 11 17.10 1.01 17.45
C LEU A 11 17.14 1.36 18.94
N GLU A 12 17.06 2.65 19.28
CA GLU A 12 16.95 3.07 20.68
C GLU A 12 15.67 2.56 21.33
N THR A 13 14.53 2.70 20.65
CA THR A 13 13.24 2.19 21.14
C THR A 13 13.28 0.67 21.34
N PHE A 14 13.89 -0.07 20.43
CA PHE A 14 14.10 -1.52 20.53
C PHE A 14 14.92 -1.86 21.76
N ARG A 15 16.05 -1.17 21.99
CA ARG A 15 16.91 -1.40 23.16
C ARG A 15 16.18 -1.16 24.47
N THR A 16 15.41 -0.07 24.56
CA THR A 16 14.58 0.21 25.74
C THR A 16 13.58 -0.91 25.98
N LYS A 17 12.92 -1.41 24.93
CA LYS A 17 11.95 -2.51 25.06
C LYS A 17 12.60 -3.83 25.49
N VAL A 18 13.78 -4.13 24.97
CA VAL A 18 14.56 -5.31 25.39
C VAL A 18 14.92 -5.21 26.88
N ALA A 19 15.40 -4.06 27.33
CA ALA A 19 15.73 -3.83 28.74
C ALA A 19 14.49 -3.96 29.65
N GLU A 20 13.32 -3.50 29.22
CA GLU A 20 12.06 -3.71 29.96
C GLU A 20 11.69 -5.19 30.10
N LEU A 21 11.86 -5.98 29.03
CA LEU A 21 11.55 -7.41 29.02
C LEU A 21 12.54 -8.22 29.85
N GLU A 22 13.82 -7.85 29.81
CA GLU A 22 14.88 -8.41 30.64
C GLU A 22 14.59 -8.20 32.13
N ASN A 23 14.26 -6.97 32.53
CA ASN A 23 13.89 -6.65 33.92
C ASN A 23 12.64 -7.39 34.40
N LYS A 24 11.73 -7.75 33.48
CA LYS A 24 10.53 -8.55 33.79
C LYS A 24 10.80 -10.04 33.87
N GLY A 25 11.99 -10.52 33.49
CA GLY A 25 12.29 -11.95 33.35
C GLY A 25 11.36 -12.64 32.34
N ALA A 26 10.91 -11.91 31.31
CA ALA A 26 9.94 -12.42 30.36
C ALA A 26 10.57 -13.45 29.41
N MET A 27 9.80 -14.47 29.03
CA MET A 27 10.19 -15.37 27.94
C MET A 27 9.99 -14.63 26.60
N VAL A 28 11.05 -14.56 25.78
CA VAL A 28 11.05 -13.78 24.53
C VAL A 28 11.51 -14.64 23.34
N GLU A 29 10.96 -14.34 22.16
CA GLU A 29 11.42 -14.90 20.88
C GLU A 29 11.93 -13.75 20.00
N LEU A 30 13.18 -13.85 19.54
CA LEU A 30 13.77 -12.93 18.56
C LEU A 30 13.84 -13.61 17.20
N LYS A 31 13.32 -12.94 16.17
CA LYS A 31 13.29 -13.47 14.81
C LYS A 31 13.72 -12.42 13.80
N GLU A 32 14.75 -12.74 13.02
CA GLU A 32 15.13 -11.94 11.86
C GLU A 32 14.03 -12.01 10.79
N LYS A 33 13.55 -10.84 10.35
CA LYS A 33 12.63 -10.74 9.22
C LYS A 33 13.43 -10.49 7.95
N ARG A 34 13.40 -11.47 7.04
CA ARG A 34 13.92 -11.31 5.69
C ARG A 34 12.80 -10.88 4.75
N GLY A 35 13.13 -9.99 3.83
CA GLY A 35 12.18 -9.52 2.84
C GLY A 35 11.68 -10.64 1.94
N ARG A 36 10.36 -10.70 1.79
CA ARG A 36 9.72 -11.39 0.66
C ARG A 36 9.16 -10.31 -0.24
N SER A 37 9.40 -10.42 -1.54
CA SER A 37 8.71 -9.60 -2.52
C SER A 37 7.20 -9.80 -2.35
N LEU A 38 6.46 -8.70 -2.27
CA LEU A 38 5.01 -8.75 -2.20
C LEU A 38 4.45 -9.19 -3.56
N LYS A 39 3.40 -10.01 -3.54
CA LYS A 39 2.60 -10.24 -4.75
C LYS A 39 2.08 -8.89 -5.24
N GLN A 40 2.04 -8.66 -6.56
CA GLN A 40 1.67 -7.37 -7.16
C GLN A 40 0.39 -6.76 -6.59
N ASN A 41 -0.64 -7.58 -6.34
CA ASN A 41 -1.89 -7.09 -5.73
C ASN A 41 -1.69 -6.59 -4.30
N ALA A 42 -0.91 -7.30 -3.48
CA ALA A 42 -0.62 -6.90 -2.11
C ALA A 42 0.21 -5.61 -2.07
N TYR A 43 1.17 -5.49 -2.99
CA TYR A 43 1.95 -4.27 -3.17
C TYR A 43 1.06 -3.08 -3.57
N LEU A 44 0.20 -3.23 -4.59
CA LEU A 44 -0.74 -2.18 -4.98
C LEU A 44 -1.62 -1.74 -3.80
N HIS A 45 -2.22 -2.69 -3.08
CA HIS A 45 -3.05 -2.38 -1.92
C HIS A 45 -2.32 -1.56 -0.86
N LEU A 46 -1.04 -1.88 -0.61
CA LEU A 46 -0.21 -1.13 0.31
C LEU A 46 0.00 0.32 -0.17
N LEU A 47 0.34 0.52 -1.44
CA LEU A 47 0.54 1.87 -2.00
C LEU A 47 -0.73 2.72 -1.92
N LEU A 48 -1.88 2.15 -2.29
CA LEU A 48 -3.17 2.86 -2.21
C LEU A 48 -3.52 3.25 -0.77
N SER A 49 -3.25 2.35 0.18
CA SER A 49 -3.50 2.60 1.60
C SER A 49 -2.56 3.68 2.16
N ALA A 50 -1.28 3.64 1.76
CA ALA A 50 -0.29 4.65 2.15
C ALA A 50 -0.65 6.04 1.63
N PHE A 51 -1.11 6.12 0.39
CA PHE A 51 -1.59 7.38 -0.19
C PHE A 51 -2.82 7.91 0.54
N GLY A 52 -3.79 7.03 0.81
CA GLY A 52 -4.98 7.39 1.58
C GLY A 52 -4.64 7.91 2.97
N LEU A 53 -3.72 7.23 3.65
CA LEU A 53 -3.19 7.65 4.95
C LEU A 53 -2.53 9.04 4.91
N GLN A 54 -1.69 9.28 3.90
CA GLN A 54 -0.94 10.54 3.78
C GLN A 54 -1.83 11.75 3.51
N TYR A 55 -2.86 11.59 2.69
CA TYR A 55 -3.71 12.69 2.22
C TYR A 55 -5.13 12.69 2.79
N GLY A 56 -5.44 11.76 3.70
CA GLY A 56 -6.75 11.68 4.36
C GLY A 56 -7.88 11.13 3.49
N TYR A 57 -7.56 10.33 2.47
CA TYR A 57 -8.56 9.67 1.63
C TYR A 57 -8.81 8.23 2.06
N THR A 58 -10.03 7.76 1.86
CA THR A 58 -10.36 6.35 2.04
C THR A 58 -9.72 5.50 0.95
N LEU A 59 -9.47 4.22 1.26
CA LEU A 59 -8.91 3.28 0.27
C LEU A 59 -9.77 3.20 -1.00
N ASP A 60 -11.10 3.31 -0.87
CA ASP A 60 -12.01 3.28 -2.02
C ASP A 60 -11.89 4.54 -2.89
N GLU A 61 -11.80 5.73 -2.29
CA GLU A 61 -11.58 6.97 -3.04
C GLU A 61 -10.24 6.94 -3.78
N VAL A 62 -9.17 6.49 -3.13
CA VAL A 62 -7.86 6.33 -3.78
C VAL A 62 -7.94 5.35 -4.93
N LYS A 63 -8.59 4.21 -4.72
CA LYS A 63 -8.73 3.17 -5.75
C LYS A 63 -9.61 3.63 -6.91
N THR A 64 -10.73 4.27 -6.66
CA THR A 64 -11.73 4.58 -7.67
C THR A 64 -11.42 5.88 -8.40
N HIS A 65 -11.13 6.96 -7.66
CA HIS A 65 -10.88 8.26 -8.23
C HIS A 65 -9.46 8.37 -8.78
N PHE A 66 -8.45 8.27 -7.91
CA PHE A 66 -7.07 8.54 -8.30
C PHE A 66 -6.49 7.41 -9.16
N TYR A 67 -6.52 6.17 -8.67
CA TYR A 67 -5.88 5.06 -9.35
C TYR A 67 -6.55 4.70 -10.68
N LYS A 68 -7.89 4.58 -10.71
CA LYS A 68 -8.62 4.14 -11.91
C LYS A 68 -9.04 5.26 -12.86
N LEU A 69 -9.52 6.40 -12.36
CA LEU A 69 -10.11 7.45 -13.21
C LEU A 69 -9.12 8.53 -13.62
N VAL A 70 -8.21 8.93 -12.73
CA VAL A 70 -7.20 9.96 -13.01
C VAL A 70 -6.02 9.35 -13.75
N VAL A 71 -5.39 8.32 -13.16
CA VAL A 71 -4.14 7.77 -13.68
C VAL A 71 -4.38 6.74 -14.80
N ASN A 72 -5.15 5.70 -14.52
CA ASN A 72 -5.21 4.52 -15.39
C ASN A 72 -6.52 4.42 -16.18
N LYS A 73 -7.05 5.56 -16.64
CA LYS A 73 -8.38 5.61 -17.28
C LYS A 73 -8.47 4.74 -18.53
N ASP A 74 -7.43 4.71 -19.34
CA ASP A 74 -7.28 3.87 -20.53
C ASP A 74 -7.34 2.37 -20.19
N ILE A 75 -6.77 2.01 -19.05
CA ILE A 75 -6.79 0.65 -18.55
C ILE A 75 -8.18 0.33 -17.97
N PHE A 76 -8.79 1.17 -17.14
CA PHE A 76 -9.97 0.77 -16.37
C PHE A 76 -11.32 1.11 -16.97
N LEU A 77 -11.43 2.18 -17.75
CA LEU A 77 -12.71 2.62 -18.31
C LEU A 77 -13.08 1.75 -19.51
N ARG A 78 -14.28 1.16 -19.47
CA ARG A 78 -14.84 0.36 -20.56
C ARG A 78 -16.26 0.81 -20.85
N GLU A 79 -16.67 0.55 -22.08
CA GLU A 79 -18.04 0.79 -22.54
C GLU A 79 -18.73 -0.56 -22.66
N GLY A 80 -19.92 -0.64 -22.08
CA GLY A 80 -20.81 -1.80 -22.15
C GLY A 80 -22.12 -1.40 -22.82
N ILE A 81 -22.82 -2.38 -23.36
CA ILE A 81 -24.18 -2.21 -23.88
C ILE A 81 -25.12 -2.79 -22.84
N ASP A 82 -26.09 -1.99 -22.39
CA ASP A 82 -27.13 -2.48 -21.50
C ASP A 82 -28.03 -3.44 -22.29
N LYS A 83 -28.19 -4.66 -21.76
CA LYS A 83 -29.00 -5.71 -22.39
C LYS A 83 -30.49 -5.41 -22.35
N LEU A 84 -30.93 -4.51 -21.44
CA LEU A 84 -32.33 -4.16 -21.24
C LEU A 84 -32.73 -2.93 -22.07
N THR A 85 -31.91 -1.89 -22.07
CA THR A 85 -32.21 -0.63 -22.76
C THR A 85 -31.54 -0.49 -24.12
N GLY A 86 -30.51 -1.30 -24.40
CA GLY A 86 -29.69 -1.19 -25.61
C GLY A 86 -28.74 0.03 -25.61
N GLU A 87 -28.70 0.80 -24.52
CA GLU A 87 -27.87 2.01 -24.42
C GLU A 87 -26.43 1.69 -24.04
N CYS A 88 -25.50 2.51 -24.53
CA CYS A 88 -24.10 2.43 -24.14
C CYS A 88 -23.91 3.06 -22.75
N TYR A 89 -23.35 2.30 -21.82
CA TYR A 89 -22.97 2.79 -20.49
C TYR A 89 -21.46 2.61 -20.25
N LYS A 90 -20.90 3.47 -19.41
CA LYS A 90 -19.49 3.40 -19.01
C LYS A 90 -19.37 2.72 -17.65
N TYR A 91 -18.43 1.80 -17.52
CA TYR A 91 -18.14 1.15 -16.26
C TYR A 91 -16.63 1.00 -16.05
N LEU A 92 -16.24 0.86 -14.78
CA LEU A 92 -14.86 0.59 -14.39
C LEU A 92 -14.67 -0.91 -14.23
N ARG A 93 -13.74 -1.51 -14.97
CA ARG A 93 -13.40 -2.93 -14.77
C ARG A 93 -12.75 -3.16 -13.39
N SER A 94 -12.80 -4.41 -12.92
CA SER A 94 -12.13 -4.78 -11.68
C SER A 94 -10.62 -4.85 -11.90
N SER A 95 -9.84 -4.56 -10.86
CA SER A 95 -8.40 -4.84 -10.86
C SER A 95 -8.08 -6.34 -10.86
N ALA A 96 -9.07 -7.19 -10.56
CA ALA A 96 -8.95 -8.64 -10.66
C ALA A 96 -8.91 -9.15 -12.11
N ASP A 97 -9.45 -8.38 -13.05
CA ASP A 97 -9.56 -8.75 -14.47
C ASP A 97 -8.33 -8.29 -15.29
N LEU A 98 -7.30 -7.76 -14.62
CA LEU A 98 -6.08 -7.27 -15.27
C LEU A 98 -5.12 -8.42 -15.55
N THR A 99 -4.44 -8.33 -16.68
CA THR A 99 -3.24 -9.12 -16.93
C THR A 99 -2.07 -8.65 -16.05
N LYS A 100 -1.05 -9.50 -15.87
CA LYS A 100 0.15 -9.13 -15.09
C LYS A 100 0.87 -7.91 -15.66
N ASP A 101 0.87 -7.76 -16.99
CA ASP A 101 1.54 -6.64 -17.66
C ASP A 101 0.75 -5.35 -17.46
N GLU A 102 -0.58 -5.39 -17.63
CA GLU A 102 -1.44 -4.23 -17.33
C GLU A 102 -1.36 -3.82 -15.84
N MET A 103 -1.25 -4.79 -14.94
CA MET A 103 -1.06 -4.53 -13.51
C MET A 103 0.28 -3.85 -13.23
N SER A 104 1.36 -4.35 -13.83
CA SER A 104 2.70 -3.77 -13.67
C SER A 104 2.75 -2.33 -14.21
N LYS A 105 2.17 -2.11 -15.39
CA LYS A 105 2.06 -0.77 -16.00
C LYS A 105 1.25 0.17 -15.12
N SER A 106 0.05 -0.25 -14.69
CA SER A 106 -0.82 0.61 -13.88
C SER A 106 -0.24 1.00 -12.51
N ILE A 107 0.55 0.11 -11.90
CA ILE A 107 1.34 0.42 -10.70
C ILE A 107 2.43 1.44 -11.00
N SER A 108 3.17 1.26 -12.10
CA SER A 108 4.24 2.20 -12.51
C SER A 108 3.68 3.59 -12.79
N ASP A 109 2.59 3.67 -13.54
CA ASP A 109 1.94 4.94 -13.90
C ASP A 109 1.43 5.66 -12.64
N PHE A 110 0.90 4.91 -11.66
CA PHE A 110 0.47 5.48 -10.38
C PHE A 110 1.64 6.02 -9.55
N LYS A 111 2.79 5.32 -9.53
CA LYS A 111 3.98 5.80 -8.85
C LYS A 111 4.50 7.11 -9.46
N SER A 112 4.60 7.16 -10.79
CA SER A 112 5.04 8.36 -11.50
C SER A 112 4.10 9.53 -11.23
N TRP A 113 2.79 9.32 -11.37
CA TRP A 113 1.79 10.35 -11.11
C TRP A 113 1.84 10.87 -9.66
N ALA A 114 1.95 9.99 -8.66
CA ALA A 114 2.01 10.41 -7.27
C ALA A 114 3.29 11.20 -6.94
N LYS A 115 4.41 10.86 -7.60
CA LYS A 115 5.66 11.60 -7.46
C LYS A 115 5.56 13.00 -8.08
N GLU A 116 4.99 13.09 -9.27
CA GLU A 116 4.88 14.35 -10.03
C GLU A 116 3.82 15.29 -9.46
N GLU A 117 2.61 14.80 -9.20
CA GLU A 117 1.46 15.62 -8.82
C GLU A 117 1.31 15.77 -7.31
N ALA A 118 1.56 14.70 -6.54
CA ALA A 118 1.35 14.70 -5.09
C ALA A 118 2.65 14.93 -4.29
N GLY A 119 3.81 14.79 -4.94
CA GLY A 119 5.12 14.83 -4.28
C GLY A 119 5.39 13.62 -3.37
N PHE A 120 4.66 12.51 -3.56
CA PHE A 120 4.80 11.30 -2.75
C PHE A 120 5.67 10.27 -3.46
N ASP A 121 6.87 10.02 -2.94
CA ASP A 121 7.77 9.01 -3.50
C ASP A 121 7.48 7.65 -2.87
N PHE A 122 6.87 6.76 -3.65
CA PHE A 122 6.61 5.40 -3.20
C PHE A 122 7.88 4.55 -3.24
N PRO A 123 8.15 3.76 -2.19
CA PRO A 123 9.23 2.79 -2.22
C PRO A 123 9.02 1.77 -3.34
N ASP A 124 10.10 1.18 -3.82
CA ASP A 124 10.04 0.08 -4.79
C ASP A 124 9.63 -1.25 -4.15
N SER A 125 9.19 -2.19 -4.99
CA SER A 125 8.68 -3.50 -4.52
C SER A 125 9.73 -4.38 -3.85
N ASP A 126 11.01 -4.07 -4.04
CA ASP A 126 12.18 -4.72 -3.44
C ASP A 126 12.66 -4.03 -2.16
N GLU A 127 12.23 -2.79 -1.90
CA GLU A 127 12.52 -2.03 -0.67
C GLU A 127 11.67 -2.51 0.52
N TYR A 128 11.84 -3.78 0.87
CA TYR A 128 11.02 -4.48 1.87
C TYR A 128 10.90 -3.74 3.21
N ILE A 129 11.99 -3.14 3.69
CA ILE A 129 12.00 -2.43 4.97
C ILE A 129 11.06 -1.22 4.92
N ALA A 130 11.09 -0.45 3.84
CA ALA A 130 10.20 0.70 3.65
C ALA A 130 8.73 0.25 3.55
N LEU A 131 8.46 -0.82 2.80
CA LEU A 131 7.11 -1.39 2.68
C LEU A 131 6.58 -1.89 4.02
N LEU A 132 7.43 -2.51 4.84
CA LEU A 132 7.05 -2.94 6.19
C LEU A 132 6.69 -1.75 7.10
N HIS A 133 7.42 -0.64 7.00
CA HIS A 133 7.12 0.55 7.80
C HIS A 133 5.75 1.11 7.44
N ILE A 134 5.49 1.28 6.15
CA ILE A 134 4.19 1.71 5.65
C ILE A 134 3.08 0.80 6.16
N GLN A 135 3.29 -0.53 6.11
CA GLN A 135 2.31 -1.49 6.61
C GLN A 135 2.03 -1.31 8.10
N HIS A 136 3.06 -1.09 8.91
CA HIS A 136 2.92 -0.84 10.34
C HIS A 136 2.19 0.47 10.61
N ASP A 137 2.48 1.54 9.85
CA ASP A 137 1.80 2.83 10.01
C ASP A 137 0.30 2.72 9.72
N ILE A 138 -0.07 1.97 8.67
CA ILE A 138 -1.47 1.66 8.34
C ILE A 138 -2.13 0.86 9.47
N GLU A 139 -1.48 -0.20 9.97
CA GLU A 139 -2.00 -1.01 11.08
C GLU A 139 -2.17 -0.20 12.37
N ARG A 140 -1.23 0.70 12.67
CA ARG A 140 -1.35 1.62 13.81
C ARG A 140 -2.60 2.48 13.69
N GLN A 141 -2.83 3.13 12.56
CA GLN A 141 -4.01 3.96 12.36
C GLN A 141 -5.32 3.17 12.51
N GLN A 142 -5.41 1.96 11.95
CA GLN A 142 -6.60 1.13 12.10
C GLN A 142 -6.94 0.82 13.56
N ASN A 143 -5.93 0.62 14.40
CA ASN A 143 -6.11 0.39 15.83
C ASN A 143 -6.55 1.64 16.62
N TYR A 144 -6.36 2.86 16.10
CA TYR A 144 -6.82 4.10 16.74
C TYR A 144 -8.28 4.46 16.41
N ILE A 145 -8.88 3.84 15.39
CA ILE A 145 -10.25 4.10 14.93
C ILE A 145 -11.26 3.12 15.56
N GLN A 146 -10.82 2.24 16.47
CA GLN A 146 -11.66 1.28 17.19
C GLN A 146 -12.09 1.77 18.58
#